data_AF-A0A0C2GZP2-F1
#
_entry.id   AF-A0A0C2GZP2-F1
#
_cell.length_a   1.000
_cell.length_b   1.000
_cell.length_c   1.000
_cell.angle_alpha   90.00
_cell.angle_beta   90.00
_cell.angle_gamma   90.00
#
_symmetry.space_group_name_H-M   'P 1'
#
loop_
_entity.id
_entity.type
_entity.pdbx_description
1 polymer ?
#
loop_
_entity_poly.entity_id
_entity_poly.type
_entity_poly.pdbx_seq_one_letter_code
_entity_poly.pdbx_strand_id
1 'polypeptide(L)'
;MCNRMYTKLKQLSTTAVAGMETGEVASSPVYAVYFPDDIAKSPRNVFLTLKDAVKFANSPEGKSHGARFNRFGTPKEAMDFFATGETRSFAPSSTPSVPAEPVIPHPSVSRIQMNDFKRAIEKGTIEAVSDIIETNPRFLVNTSGDTAAIVMEGFRFNALHIAARHGKADVVKKILQLVTDTAFLADLYGTSEDDTRFRVENIVASYLNTPDKGNCETPLHLAAKFGHVDVVRVLVDHPLMDRHFLNKEGQTALEIACARYTGNDKRERKAGMELLLGGFFVALYRSTDNSIPPKIISSESFPKANLSSDDNGLCSPILPGFKLSAYAGPFGTEQRAAKFLSEWIGSEKHVKLTDVDKGYERVGRELSARDKVKWAESWCFLDRFTDLRTEEGLSLLNSHLGGVRKRESLSPMQVDRLRRKLNFDDEEEIPALLTPSEDEDDEAEDDEFEDALESVDEVVLNDSLASLAERMGTLSLQSPSVAVRSEEERTPPKDIGDFFTPPATPPPVFLLEHPTKVDNDVMTALLGVSQEQIDSFPHVRLFTEKLRRVSNKVRSEWPALDSPRRAQISKRFF
;
A
#
# COMPACT_ATOMS: atom_id res chain seq x y z
N MET A 1 52.83 -3.63 -31.29
CA MET A 1 51.71 -4.07 -32.17
C MET A 1 50.82 -2.88 -32.57
N CYS A 2 51.40 -1.87 -33.23
CA CYS A 2 50.71 -0.70 -33.80
C CYS A 2 51.20 -0.40 -35.23
N ASN A 3 51.55 -1.41 -36.03
CA ASN A 3 52.13 -1.18 -37.37
C ASN A 3 51.80 -2.29 -38.40
N ARG A 4 50.57 -2.81 -38.40
CA ARG A 4 50.14 -3.85 -39.38
C ARG A 4 48.76 -3.65 -40.03
N MET A 5 48.10 -2.51 -39.83
CA MET A 5 46.81 -2.21 -40.47
C MET A 5 46.82 -1.06 -41.48
N TYR A 6 47.98 -0.41 -41.73
CA TYR A 6 48.06 0.73 -42.65
C TYR A 6 48.52 0.39 -44.08
N THR A 7 48.77 -0.88 -44.39
CA THR A 7 49.39 -1.31 -45.67
C THR A 7 48.50 -2.20 -46.53
N LYS A 8 47.18 -2.26 -46.27
CA LYS A 8 46.23 -3.10 -47.05
C LYS A 8 45.08 -2.34 -47.73
N LEU A 9 45.11 -1.00 -47.75
CA LEU A 9 44.09 -0.16 -48.40
C LEU A 9 44.62 0.66 -49.58
N LYS A 10 45.87 0.44 -50.02
CA LYS A 10 46.49 1.17 -51.14
C LYS A 10 46.80 0.31 -52.37
N GLN A 11 46.29 -0.93 -52.41
CA GLN A 11 46.58 -1.91 -53.47
C GLN A 11 45.34 -2.68 -53.96
N LEU A 12 44.16 -2.08 -53.91
CA LEU A 12 43.02 -2.60 -54.67
C LEU A 12 42.33 -1.47 -55.44
N SER A 13 42.46 -1.61 -56.76
CA SER A 13 41.65 -1.06 -57.85
C SER A 13 41.84 0.41 -58.26
N THR A 14 43.04 0.70 -58.77
CA THR A 14 43.14 1.36 -60.07
C THR A 14 43.07 0.29 -61.16
N THR A 15 41.86 -0.09 -61.57
CA THR A 15 41.61 -0.83 -62.83
C THR A 15 40.10 -0.79 -63.12
N ALA A 16 39.70 0.07 -64.06
CA ALA A 16 38.63 -0.13 -65.05
C ALA A 16 38.17 1.24 -65.57
N VAL A 17 38.94 1.79 -66.51
CA VAL A 17 38.39 2.70 -67.53
C VAL A 17 38.02 1.79 -68.70
N ALA A 18 36.72 1.58 -68.93
CA ALA A 18 36.08 1.26 -70.23
C ALA A 18 34.64 0.76 -69.99
N GLY A 19 33.66 1.54 -70.43
CA GLY A 19 32.24 1.19 -70.34
C GLY A 19 31.37 2.40 -70.68
N MET A 20 31.30 2.74 -71.96
CA MET A 20 30.36 3.70 -72.53
C MET A 20 28.92 3.19 -72.39
N GLU A 21 28.02 4.15 -72.15
CA GLU A 21 26.61 4.18 -72.57
C GLU A 21 25.64 3.16 -71.96
N THR A 22 24.81 3.63 -71.02
CA THR A 22 23.33 3.71 -71.09
C THR A 22 22.71 3.75 -69.68
N GLY A 23 21.77 4.68 -69.44
CA GLY A 23 20.76 4.55 -68.37
C GLY A 23 21.06 5.20 -67.00
N GLU A 24 20.29 6.24 -66.69
CA GLU A 24 19.91 6.74 -65.34
C GLU A 24 21.01 7.01 -64.30
N VAL A 25 21.50 8.26 -64.26
CA VAL A 25 22.35 8.75 -63.16
C VAL A 25 21.47 9.26 -62.02
N ALA A 26 21.39 8.49 -60.93
CA ALA A 26 20.91 8.97 -59.64
C ALA A 26 21.76 10.16 -59.17
N SER A 27 21.18 11.37 -59.09
CA SER A 27 21.92 12.58 -58.71
C SER A 27 22.34 12.49 -57.24
N SER A 28 23.64 12.32 -57.00
CA SER A 28 24.19 12.34 -55.65
C SER A 28 24.03 13.73 -55.02
N PRO A 29 23.56 13.84 -53.77
CA PRO A 29 23.31 15.14 -53.14
C PRO A 29 24.61 15.89 -52.87
N VAL A 30 24.57 17.20 -53.05
CA VAL A 30 25.74 18.07 -52.98
C VAL A 30 25.52 19.17 -51.94
N TYR A 31 26.58 19.63 -51.29
CA TYR A 31 26.52 20.56 -50.15
C TYR A 31 27.26 21.85 -50.49
N ALA A 32 26.60 23.00 -50.39
CA ALA A 32 27.25 24.30 -50.58
C ALA A 32 27.36 25.03 -49.24
N VAL A 33 28.56 25.55 -48.94
CA VAL A 33 28.83 26.35 -47.74
C VAL A 33 28.78 27.82 -48.11
N TYR A 34 28.02 28.62 -47.37
CA TYR A 34 27.84 30.05 -47.60
C TYR A 34 27.94 30.85 -46.30
N PHE A 35 28.28 32.13 -46.42
CA PHE A 35 28.29 33.07 -45.30
C PHE A 35 26.96 33.84 -45.31
N PRO A 36 26.13 33.74 -44.26
CA PRO A 36 24.82 34.38 -44.22
C PRO A 36 24.88 35.92 -44.30
N ASP A 37 25.97 36.53 -43.81
CA ASP A 37 26.10 37.98 -43.71
C ASP A 37 26.59 38.64 -45.02
N ASP A 38 27.24 37.88 -45.92
CA ASP A 38 27.78 38.40 -47.18
C ASP A 38 27.90 37.28 -48.23
N ILE A 39 26.78 36.96 -48.88
CA ILE A 39 26.68 35.87 -49.88
C ILE A 39 27.65 36.11 -51.05
N ALA A 40 27.98 37.37 -51.38
CA ALA A 40 28.90 37.70 -52.47
C ALA A 40 30.36 37.31 -52.18
N LYS A 41 30.77 37.28 -50.90
CA LYS A 41 32.10 36.82 -50.45
C LYS A 41 32.14 35.33 -50.09
N SER A 42 31.02 34.62 -50.23
CA SER A 42 30.97 33.20 -49.92
C SER A 42 31.83 32.38 -50.88
N PRO A 43 32.53 31.33 -50.38
CA PRO A 43 33.28 30.43 -51.23
C PRO A 43 32.30 29.65 -52.11
N ARG A 44 32.44 29.75 -53.43
CA ARG A 44 31.62 29.01 -54.42
C ARG A 44 32.00 27.52 -54.49
N ASN A 45 32.34 26.94 -53.35
CA ASN A 45 32.79 25.57 -53.21
C ASN A 45 31.57 24.68 -52.93
N VAL A 46 31.43 23.66 -53.77
CA VAL A 46 30.34 22.70 -53.74
C VAL A 46 30.94 21.35 -53.36
N PHE A 47 30.59 20.83 -52.18
CA PHE A 47 31.14 19.62 -51.58
C PHE A 47 30.26 18.41 -51.88
N LEU A 48 30.88 17.31 -52.33
CA LEU A 48 30.18 16.05 -52.59
C LEU A 48 29.85 15.26 -51.32
N THR A 49 30.46 15.61 -50.18
CA THR A 49 30.21 14.92 -48.91
C THR A 49 29.89 15.91 -47.78
N LEU A 50 28.97 15.50 -46.89
CA LEU A 50 28.60 16.25 -45.69
C LEU A 50 29.80 16.48 -44.76
N LYS A 51 30.70 15.49 -44.66
CA LYS A 51 31.88 15.57 -43.79
C LYS A 51 32.82 16.70 -44.19
N ASP A 52 32.98 16.96 -45.48
CA ASP A 52 33.88 18.01 -45.96
C ASP A 52 33.23 19.40 -45.85
N ALA A 53 31.92 19.51 -46.08
CA ALA A 53 31.17 20.74 -45.82
C ALA A 53 31.22 21.14 -44.33
N VAL A 54 31.06 20.17 -43.41
CA VAL A 54 31.15 20.40 -41.96
C VAL A 54 32.56 20.77 -41.51
N LYS A 55 33.60 20.17 -42.09
CA LYS A 55 35.00 20.55 -41.81
C LYS A 55 35.26 22.00 -42.22
N PHE A 56 34.77 22.40 -43.39
CA PHE A 56 34.96 23.76 -43.88
C PHE A 56 34.18 24.78 -43.04
N ALA A 57 32.92 24.49 -42.68
CA ALA A 57 32.14 25.35 -41.78
C ALA A 57 32.79 25.53 -40.40
N ASN A 58 33.50 24.51 -39.91
CA ASN A 58 34.22 24.55 -38.63
C ASN A 58 35.67 25.05 -38.72
N SER A 59 36.14 25.43 -39.92
CA SER A 59 37.47 26.03 -40.11
C SER A 59 37.55 27.42 -39.44
N PRO A 60 38.76 27.95 -39.18
CA PRO A 60 38.93 29.28 -38.61
C PRO A 60 38.23 30.38 -39.43
N GLU A 61 38.27 30.25 -40.76
CA GLU A 61 37.59 31.13 -41.73
C GLU A 61 36.06 30.93 -41.72
N GLY A 62 35.60 29.69 -41.57
CA GLY A 62 34.17 29.37 -41.47
C GLY A 62 33.52 29.93 -40.21
N LYS A 63 34.23 29.87 -39.07
CA LYS A 63 33.73 30.37 -37.78
C LYS A 63 33.76 31.90 -37.69
N SER A 64 34.75 32.56 -38.29
CA SER A 64 34.82 34.03 -38.28
C SER A 64 33.68 34.69 -39.08
N HIS A 65 33.12 33.99 -40.07
CA HIS A 65 32.07 34.48 -40.95
C HIS A 65 30.71 33.76 -40.77
N GLY A 66 30.55 32.98 -39.69
CA GLY A 66 29.28 32.32 -39.38
C GLY A 66 28.79 31.33 -40.46
N ALA A 67 29.71 30.58 -41.07
CA ALA A 67 29.43 29.71 -42.21
C ALA A 67 28.30 28.71 -41.96
N ARG A 68 27.34 28.65 -42.89
CA ARG A 68 26.24 27.68 -42.92
C ARG A 68 26.33 26.86 -44.20
N PHE A 69 25.69 25.71 -44.25
CA PHE A 69 25.65 24.89 -45.47
C PHE A 69 24.24 24.38 -45.76
N ASN A 70 23.91 24.27 -47.05
CA ASN A 70 22.65 23.71 -47.55
C ASN A 70 22.92 22.50 -48.43
N ARG A 71 21.96 21.57 -48.47
CA ARG A 71 21.99 20.37 -49.33
C ARG A 71 21.15 20.63 -50.59
N PHE A 72 21.73 20.31 -51.75
CA PHE A 72 21.13 20.45 -53.07
C PHE A 72 21.13 19.10 -53.80
N GLY A 73 20.21 18.92 -54.74
CA GLY A 73 20.13 17.70 -55.56
C GLY A 73 21.21 17.69 -56.64
N THR A 74 21.51 18.86 -57.21
CA THR A 74 22.50 19.03 -58.27
C THR A 74 23.51 20.14 -57.97
N PRO A 75 24.75 20.07 -58.49
CA PRO A 75 25.72 21.17 -58.38
C PRO A 75 25.24 22.48 -59.01
N LYS A 76 24.35 22.40 -60.02
CA LYS A 76 23.81 23.57 -60.71
C LYS A 76 22.87 24.37 -59.80
N GLU A 77 21.99 23.69 -59.05
CA GLU A 77 21.13 24.33 -58.04
C GLU A 77 21.93 25.03 -56.94
N ALA A 78 23.04 24.42 -56.52
CA ALA A 78 23.94 25.01 -55.52
C ALA A 78 24.60 26.31 -56.04
N MET A 79 24.95 26.35 -57.32
CA MET A 79 25.54 27.54 -57.96
C MET A 79 24.50 28.64 -58.21
N ASP A 80 23.28 28.27 -58.56
CA ASP A 80 22.16 29.20 -58.69
C ASP A 80 21.82 29.86 -57.33
N PHE A 81 21.90 29.10 -56.23
CA PHE A 81 21.74 29.64 -54.86
C PHE A 81 22.78 30.73 -54.52
N PHE A 82 24.04 30.56 -54.91
CA PHE A 82 25.06 31.59 -54.72
C PHE A 82 24.79 32.86 -55.57
N ALA A 83 24.04 32.74 -56.66
CA ALA A 83 23.73 33.85 -57.55
C ALA A 83 22.47 34.63 -57.12
N THR A 84 21.47 33.95 -56.55
CA THR A 84 20.16 34.56 -56.24
C THR A 84 19.92 34.80 -54.75
N GLY A 85 20.63 34.11 -53.85
CA GLY A 85 20.47 34.25 -52.39
C GLY A 85 19.13 33.72 -51.83
N GLU A 86 18.23 33.23 -52.68
CA GLU A 86 16.94 32.67 -52.27
C GLU A 86 17.06 31.16 -52.00
N THR A 87 16.87 30.76 -50.73
CA THR A 87 16.66 29.35 -50.39
C THR A 87 15.28 28.93 -50.88
N ARG A 88 15.19 28.21 -52.01
CA ARG A 88 13.96 27.47 -52.33
C ARG A 88 13.78 26.36 -51.29
N SER A 89 12.77 26.51 -50.44
CA SER A 89 12.21 25.43 -49.64
C SER A 89 11.77 24.33 -50.60
N PHE A 90 12.42 23.18 -50.55
CA PHE A 90 11.94 22.00 -51.26
C PHE A 90 10.55 21.66 -50.73
N ALA A 91 9.54 21.76 -51.59
CA ALA A 91 8.27 21.10 -51.36
C ALA A 91 8.55 19.58 -51.25
N PRO A 92 8.03 18.89 -50.23
CA PRO A 92 8.30 17.46 -50.08
C PRO A 92 7.63 16.71 -51.23
N SER A 93 8.45 16.08 -52.08
CA SER A 93 8.00 15.06 -53.02
C SER A 93 7.32 13.94 -52.24
N SER A 94 6.11 13.59 -52.68
CA SER A 94 5.24 12.55 -52.15
C SER A 94 5.95 11.25 -51.77
N THR A 95 6.28 11.12 -50.50
CA THR A 95 6.39 9.84 -49.78
C THR A 95 5.06 9.60 -49.05
N PRO A 96 4.58 8.35 -48.92
CA PRO A 96 3.35 8.07 -48.18
C PRO A 96 3.45 8.72 -46.79
N SER A 97 2.46 9.56 -46.47
CA SER A 97 2.41 10.35 -45.26
C SER A 97 2.38 9.43 -44.04
N VAL A 98 3.52 9.28 -43.39
CA VAL A 98 3.53 9.07 -41.94
C VAL A 98 2.84 10.31 -41.36
N PRO A 99 1.80 10.18 -40.51
CA PRO A 99 1.18 11.34 -39.88
C PRO A 99 2.28 12.13 -39.17
N ALA A 100 2.44 13.40 -39.55
CA ALA A 100 3.39 14.28 -38.89
C ALA A 100 3.00 14.38 -37.42
N GLU A 101 3.94 14.09 -36.52
CA GLU A 101 3.74 14.33 -35.09
C GLU A 101 3.36 15.81 -34.89
N PRO A 102 2.32 16.10 -34.10
CA PRO A 102 1.93 17.47 -33.81
C PRO A 102 3.08 18.25 -33.17
N VAL A 103 3.11 19.56 -33.47
CA VAL A 103 4.11 20.47 -32.92
C VAL A 103 3.87 20.57 -31.41
N ILE A 104 4.78 20.00 -30.62
CA ILE A 104 4.73 20.01 -29.15
C ILE A 104 4.67 21.48 -28.67
N PRO A 105 3.60 21.90 -27.96
CA PRO A 105 3.39 23.30 -27.55
C PRO A 105 4.42 23.83 -26.53
N HIS A 106 5.16 22.93 -25.88
CA HIS A 106 6.01 23.28 -24.74
C HIS A 106 7.50 23.36 -25.09
N PRO A 107 8.23 24.41 -24.63
CA PRO A 107 9.65 24.59 -24.89
C PRO A 107 10.52 23.53 -24.19
N SER A 108 11.71 23.25 -24.73
CA SER A 108 12.65 22.34 -24.11
C SER A 108 13.15 22.86 -22.77
N VAL A 109 13.29 21.96 -21.79
CA VAL A 109 13.72 22.29 -20.44
C VAL A 109 15.25 22.45 -20.38
N SER A 110 15.73 23.55 -19.81
CA SER A 110 17.17 23.78 -19.60
C SER A 110 17.72 22.97 -18.43
N ARG A 111 19.04 22.72 -18.44
CA ARG A 111 19.72 22.00 -17.35
C ARG A 111 19.59 22.68 -15.97
N ILE A 112 19.52 24.01 -15.94
CA ILE A 112 19.37 24.77 -14.69
C ILE A 112 17.99 24.50 -14.09
N GLN A 113 16.95 24.62 -14.90
CA GLN A 113 15.57 24.32 -14.50
C GLN A 113 15.42 22.86 -14.04
N MET A 114 16.10 21.92 -14.71
CA MET A 114 16.07 20.50 -14.30
C MET A 114 16.73 20.27 -12.93
N ASN A 115 17.77 21.03 -12.58
CA ASN A 115 18.38 20.97 -11.25
C ASN A 115 17.47 21.57 -10.17
N ASP A 116 16.67 22.57 -10.50
CA ASP A 116 15.66 23.13 -9.60
C ASP A 116 14.54 22.13 -9.33
N PHE A 117 14.07 21.44 -10.38
CA PHE A 117 13.12 20.33 -10.28
C PHE A 117 13.67 19.18 -9.42
N LYS A 118 14.94 18.78 -9.65
CA LYS A 118 15.64 17.80 -8.81
C LYS A 118 15.59 18.20 -7.33
N ARG A 119 15.94 19.46 -7.01
CA ARG A 119 15.98 19.96 -5.64
C ARG A 119 14.59 19.96 -4.98
N ALA A 120 13.55 20.26 -5.74
CA ALA A 120 12.16 20.18 -5.27
C ALA A 120 11.78 18.73 -4.89
N ILE A 121 12.14 17.75 -5.72
CA ILE A 121 11.93 16.32 -5.44
C ILE A 121 12.72 15.87 -4.21
N GLU A 122 13.98 16.27 -4.08
CA GLU A 122 14.82 15.91 -2.92
C GLU A 122 14.25 16.44 -1.59
N LYS A 123 13.72 17.67 -1.59
CA LYS A 123 13.01 18.25 -0.44
C LYS A 123 11.69 17.52 -0.17
N GLY A 124 11.00 17.09 -1.22
CA GLY A 124 9.71 16.41 -1.12
C GLY A 124 8.52 17.36 -0.96
N THR A 125 8.66 18.61 -1.38
CA THR A 125 7.59 19.60 -1.44
C THR A 125 6.70 19.28 -2.64
N ILE A 126 5.51 18.73 -2.39
CA ILE A 126 4.60 18.23 -3.43
C ILE A 126 4.11 19.37 -4.29
N GLU A 127 3.78 20.50 -3.66
CA GLU A 127 3.25 21.71 -4.30
C GLU A 127 4.26 22.25 -5.30
N ALA A 128 5.51 22.46 -4.87
CA ALA A 128 6.55 22.96 -5.75
C ALA A 128 6.89 21.99 -6.90
N VAL A 129 6.76 20.67 -6.68
CA VAL A 129 6.91 19.68 -7.75
C VAL A 129 5.76 19.81 -8.74
N SER A 130 4.52 19.93 -8.27
CA SER A 130 3.33 20.14 -9.10
C SER A 130 3.41 21.45 -9.89
N ASP A 131 3.75 22.57 -9.25
CA ASP A 131 3.86 23.89 -9.90
C ASP A 131 4.86 23.87 -11.07
N ILE A 132 6.01 23.20 -10.87
CA ILE A 132 7.03 23.06 -11.92
C ILE A 132 6.52 22.20 -13.08
N ILE A 133 5.78 21.13 -12.79
CA ILE A 133 5.23 20.24 -13.81
C ILE A 133 4.10 20.93 -14.59
N GLU A 134 3.22 21.67 -13.91
CA GLU A 134 2.14 22.45 -14.52
C GLU A 134 2.70 23.58 -15.40
N THR A 135 3.83 24.18 -15.01
CA THR A 135 4.51 25.18 -15.84
C THR A 135 5.03 24.56 -17.14
N ASN A 136 5.58 23.34 -17.10
CA ASN A 136 6.05 22.64 -18.29
C ASN A 136 6.03 21.11 -18.12
N PRO A 137 5.10 20.38 -18.77
CA PRO A 137 5.00 18.93 -18.65
C PRO A 137 6.24 18.16 -19.17
N ARG A 138 7.13 18.81 -19.94
CA ARG A 138 8.40 18.21 -20.41
C ARG A 138 9.44 17.97 -19.32
N PHE A 139 9.22 18.46 -18.09
CA PHE A 139 10.02 18.04 -16.92
C PHE A 139 9.85 16.55 -16.62
N LEU A 140 8.73 15.95 -17.00
CA LEU A 140 8.45 14.53 -16.79
C LEU A 140 8.70 13.70 -18.04
N VAL A 141 8.21 14.12 -19.21
CA VAL A 141 8.23 13.27 -20.40
C VAL A 141 9.17 13.84 -21.46
N ASN A 142 10.03 12.97 -21.99
CA ASN A 142 10.78 13.28 -23.19
C ASN A 142 9.92 12.97 -24.43
N THR A 143 9.32 14.03 -24.97
CA THR A 143 8.40 13.96 -26.12
C THR A 143 9.04 13.46 -27.42
N SER A 144 10.37 13.39 -27.52
CA SER A 144 11.06 12.90 -28.73
C SER A 144 11.15 11.37 -28.82
N GLY A 145 10.67 10.65 -27.81
CA GLY A 145 10.80 9.19 -27.78
C GLY A 145 10.03 8.54 -26.64
N ASP A 146 8.91 9.14 -26.22
CA ASP A 146 7.94 8.59 -25.26
C ASP A 146 8.57 7.90 -24.04
N THR A 147 9.59 8.56 -23.47
CA THR A 147 10.41 8.03 -22.38
C THR A 147 10.45 9.00 -21.21
N ALA A 148 10.76 8.48 -20.02
CA ALA A 148 10.93 9.30 -18.84
C ALA A 148 12.07 10.33 -19.05
N ALA A 149 11.82 11.59 -18.68
CA ALA A 149 12.82 12.64 -18.73
C ALA A 149 13.96 12.35 -17.75
N ILE A 150 15.19 12.59 -18.22
CA ILE A 150 16.38 12.44 -17.40
C ILE A 150 16.58 13.72 -16.60
N VAL A 151 16.38 13.62 -15.29
CA VAL A 151 16.53 14.73 -14.35
C VAL A 151 17.99 14.90 -13.94
N MET A 152 18.75 13.79 -13.80
CA MET A 152 20.18 13.83 -13.46
C MET A 152 21.01 13.10 -14.51
N GLU A 153 21.75 13.84 -15.33
CA GLU A 153 22.54 13.29 -16.45
C GLU A 153 23.63 12.29 -16.02
N GLY A 154 24.31 12.51 -14.89
CA GLY A 154 25.46 11.72 -14.47
C GLY A 154 25.14 10.22 -14.34
N PHE A 155 24.12 9.90 -13.54
CA PHE A 155 23.61 8.53 -13.38
C PHE A 155 22.41 8.22 -14.30
N ARG A 156 21.99 9.18 -15.13
CA ARG A 156 20.75 9.16 -15.92
C ARG A 156 19.50 8.86 -15.08
N PHE A 157 19.38 9.49 -13.91
CA PHE A 157 18.19 9.30 -13.07
C PHE A 157 16.98 10.00 -13.68
N ASN A 158 15.88 9.27 -13.77
CA ASN A 158 14.55 9.84 -13.90
C ASN A 158 14.06 10.42 -12.56
N ALA A 159 12.91 11.09 -12.56
CA ALA A 159 12.33 11.66 -11.35
C ALA A 159 12.04 10.62 -10.26
N LEU A 160 11.62 9.40 -10.63
CA LEU A 160 11.34 8.31 -9.69
C LEU A 160 12.60 7.77 -9.00
N HIS A 161 13.75 7.67 -9.67
CA HIS A 161 15.01 7.27 -9.03
C HIS A 161 15.38 8.23 -7.89
N ILE A 162 15.19 9.54 -8.10
CA ILE A 162 15.49 10.57 -7.09
C ILE A 162 14.48 10.45 -5.93
N ALA A 163 13.19 10.41 -6.24
CA ALA A 163 12.14 10.29 -5.21
C ALA A 163 12.30 8.99 -4.40
N ALA A 164 12.61 7.88 -5.06
CA ALA A 164 12.84 6.58 -4.44
C ALA A 164 14.08 6.55 -3.55
N ARG A 165 15.19 7.18 -3.98
CA ARG A 165 16.41 7.31 -3.17
C ARG A 165 16.15 8.08 -1.87
N HIS A 166 15.33 9.13 -1.93
CA HIS A 166 15.02 10.01 -0.80
C HIS A 166 13.77 9.59 0.00
N GLY A 167 13.09 8.51 -0.39
CA GLY A 167 11.93 7.98 0.33
C GLY A 167 10.66 8.84 0.20
N LYS A 168 10.53 9.63 -0.86
CA LYS A 168 9.42 10.55 -1.06
C LYS A 168 8.22 9.85 -1.70
N ALA A 169 7.49 9.05 -0.91
CA ALA A 169 6.38 8.23 -1.39
C ALA A 169 5.26 9.07 -2.04
N ASP A 170 4.94 10.23 -1.49
CA ASP A 170 3.86 11.08 -2.03
C ASP A 170 4.24 11.71 -3.37
N VAL A 171 5.51 12.10 -3.54
CA VAL A 171 6.03 12.57 -4.83
C VAL A 171 6.00 11.44 -5.87
N VAL A 172 6.34 10.20 -5.48
CA VAL A 172 6.24 9.03 -6.37
C VAL A 172 4.79 8.81 -6.82
N LYS A 173 3.82 8.84 -5.88
CA LYS A 173 2.39 8.72 -6.22
C LYS A 173 1.95 9.82 -7.17
N LYS A 174 2.31 11.08 -6.89
CA LYS A 174 1.90 12.22 -7.72
C LYS A 174 2.49 12.15 -9.12
N ILE A 175 3.77 11.79 -9.26
CA ILE A 175 4.41 11.58 -10.57
C ILE A 175 3.67 10.47 -11.33
N LEU A 176 3.43 9.32 -10.71
CA LEU A 176 2.72 8.22 -11.37
C LEU A 176 1.30 8.62 -11.80
N GLN A 177 0.55 9.33 -10.95
CA GLN A 177 -0.76 9.86 -11.31
C GLN A 177 -0.74 10.74 -12.55
N LEU A 178 0.22 11.67 -12.63
CA LEU A 178 0.35 12.59 -13.77
C LEU A 178 0.79 11.87 -15.05
N VAL A 179 1.64 10.86 -14.93
CA VAL A 179 2.15 10.10 -16.08
C VAL A 179 1.11 9.09 -16.59
N THR A 180 0.15 8.68 -15.74
CA THR A 180 -0.99 7.83 -16.12
C THR A 180 -2.19 8.64 -16.64
N ASP A 181 -2.25 9.94 -16.36
CA ASP A 181 -3.33 10.81 -16.80
C ASP A 181 -3.26 11.07 -18.32
N THR A 182 -4.24 10.52 -19.05
CA THR A 182 -4.35 10.68 -20.50
C THR A 182 -4.68 12.11 -20.91
N ALA A 183 -5.43 12.87 -20.09
CA ALA A 183 -5.78 14.25 -20.41
C ALA A 183 -4.54 15.14 -20.31
N PHE A 184 -3.73 14.95 -19.28
CA PHE A 184 -2.44 15.64 -19.11
C PHE A 184 -1.48 15.37 -20.28
N LEU A 185 -1.38 14.12 -20.73
CA LEU A 185 -0.54 13.77 -21.87
C LEU A 185 -1.11 14.26 -23.20
N ALA A 186 -2.44 14.29 -23.36
CA ALA A 186 -3.09 14.81 -24.56
C ALA A 186 -2.78 16.30 -24.75
N ASP A 187 -2.79 17.08 -23.66
CA ASP A 187 -2.38 18.48 -23.67
C ASP A 187 -0.88 18.63 -24.01
N LEU A 188 -0.01 17.83 -23.40
CA LEU A 188 1.44 17.86 -23.65
C LEU A 188 1.80 17.61 -25.13
N TYR A 189 1.18 16.60 -25.74
CA TYR A 189 1.47 16.21 -27.13
C TYR A 189 0.59 16.96 -28.15
N GLY A 190 -0.51 17.58 -27.71
CA GLY A 190 -1.52 18.15 -28.61
C GLY A 190 -2.22 17.07 -29.46
N THR A 191 -2.39 15.85 -28.94
CA THR A 191 -3.00 14.70 -29.63
C THR A 191 -4.34 14.29 -28.99
N SER A 192 -5.04 13.32 -29.61
CA SER A 192 -6.24 12.72 -29.03
C SER A 192 -5.90 11.77 -27.87
N GLU A 193 -6.84 11.61 -26.94
CA GLU A 193 -6.67 10.71 -25.79
C GLU A 193 -6.38 9.26 -26.21
N ASP A 194 -6.93 8.80 -27.33
CA ASP A 194 -6.69 7.44 -27.83
C ASP A 194 -5.23 7.20 -28.22
N ASP A 195 -4.56 8.18 -28.83
CA ASP A 195 -3.13 8.11 -29.15
C ASP A 195 -2.28 8.10 -27.88
N THR A 196 -2.66 8.92 -26.89
CA THR A 196 -1.96 8.97 -25.60
C THR A 196 -2.06 7.68 -24.81
N ARG A 197 -3.18 6.94 -24.91
CA ARG A 197 -3.36 5.66 -24.22
C ARG A 197 -2.26 4.65 -24.57
N PHE A 198 -1.85 4.61 -25.84
CA PHE A 198 -0.75 3.74 -26.29
C PHE A 198 0.63 4.23 -25.81
N ARG A 199 0.79 5.55 -25.62
CA ARG A 199 2.04 6.13 -25.10
C ARG A 199 2.18 5.99 -23.59
N VAL A 200 1.09 6.10 -22.82
CA VAL A 200 1.06 6.00 -21.35
C VAL A 200 1.80 4.74 -20.89
N GLU A 201 1.49 3.59 -21.49
CA GLU A 201 2.09 2.32 -21.10
C GLU A 201 3.62 2.35 -21.24
N ASN A 202 4.13 2.88 -22.37
CA ASN A 202 5.57 3.02 -22.62
C ASN A 202 6.24 4.03 -21.68
N ILE A 203 5.60 5.18 -21.43
CA ILE A 203 6.15 6.22 -20.56
C ILE A 203 6.21 5.70 -19.11
N VAL A 204 5.12 5.08 -18.63
CA VAL A 204 5.06 4.52 -17.27
C VAL A 204 6.05 3.37 -17.12
N ALA A 205 6.12 2.44 -18.09
CA ALA A 205 7.12 1.37 -18.08
C ALA A 205 8.56 1.94 -18.09
N SER A 206 8.82 3.01 -18.84
CA SER A 206 10.11 3.70 -18.83
C SER A 206 10.42 4.29 -17.45
N TYR A 207 9.44 4.87 -16.77
CA TYR A 207 9.63 5.38 -15.43
C TYR A 207 9.95 4.30 -14.40
N LEU A 208 9.26 3.17 -14.47
CA LEU A 208 9.34 2.07 -13.49
C LEU A 208 10.57 1.18 -13.70
N ASN A 209 10.89 0.85 -14.96
CA ASN A 209 11.82 -0.23 -15.28
C ASN A 209 13.13 0.22 -15.96
N THR A 210 13.28 1.50 -16.32
CA THR A 210 14.56 1.97 -16.86
C THR A 210 15.61 1.99 -15.75
N PRO A 211 16.72 1.25 -15.87
CA PRO A 211 17.77 1.24 -14.86
C PRO A 211 18.67 2.47 -14.97
N ASP A 212 19.36 2.79 -13.87
CA ASP A 212 20.39 3.82 -13.88
C ASP A 212 21.63 3.41 -14.70
N LYS A 213 22.42 4.40 -15.11
CA LYS A 213 23.66 4.16 -15.87
C LYS A 213 24.78 3.57 -15.01
N GLY A 214 24.75 3.78 -13.69
CA GLY A 214 25.84 3.42 -12.79
C GLY A 214 25.86 1.94 -12.45
N ASN A 215 24.85 1.50 -11.69
CA ASN A 215 24.76 0.17 -11.12
C ASN A 215 23.69 -0.71 -11.80
N CYS A 216 23.05 -0.21 -12.85
CA CYS A 216 21.85 -0.78 -13.44
C CYS A 216 20.72 -0.97 -12.41
N GLU A 217 20.59 -0.05 -11.45
CA GLU A 217 19.56 -0.07 -10.41
C GLU A 217 18.31 0.67 -10.89
N THR A 218 17.16 0.01 -10.84
CA THR A 218 15.84 0.64 -11.09
C THR A 218 15.40 1.49 -9.89
N PRO A 219 14.34 2.32 -10.01
CA PRO A 219 13.78 3.03 -8.86
C PRO A 219 13.40 2.09 -7.71
N LEU A 220 12.95 0.87 -8.02
CA LEU A 220 12.63 -0.15 -7.02
C LEU A 220 13.88 -0.62 -6.25
N HIS A 221 15.01 -0.83 -6.94
CA HIS A 221 16.29 -1.15 -6.30
C HIS A 221 16.71 -0.05 -5.33
N LEU A 222 16.62 1.23 -5.74
CA LEU A 222 16.96 2.35 -4.88
C LEU A 222 16.05 2.43 -3.65
N ALA A 223 14.73 2.31 -3.82
CA ALA A 223 13.79 2.31 -2.71
C ALA A 223 14.09 1.19 -1.69
N ALA A 224 14.34 -0.03 -2.18
CA ALA A 224 14.67 -1.17 -1.34
C ALA A 224 16.03 -1.01 -0.63
N LYS A 225 17.07 -0.58 -1.36
CA LYS A 225 18.43 -0.38 -0.86
C LYS A 225 18.51 0.58 0.32
N PHE A 226 17.72 1.66 0.27
CA PHE A 226 17.66 2.69 1.31
C PHE A 226 16.61 2.41 2.39
N GLY A 227 15.83 1.32 2.30
CA GLY A 227 14.88 0.96 3.34
C GLY A 227 13.57 1.74 3.30
N HIS A 228 13.15 2.25 2.14
CA HIS A 228 11.91 3.03 1.99
C HIS A 228 10.71 2.15 1.64
N VAL A 229 10.12 1.53 2.67
CA VAL A 229 8.99 0.57 2.52
C VAL A 229 7.78 1.21 1.83
N ASP A 230 7.45 2.46 2.16
CA ASP A 230 6.27 3.14 1.59
C ASP A 230 6.40 3.38 0.09
N VAL A 231 7.62 3.69 -0.38
CA VAL A 231 7.89 3.83 -1.82
C VAL A 231 7.79 2.47 -2.50
N VAL A 232 8.37 1.42 -1.91
CA VAL A 232 8.28 0.05 -2.45
C VAL A 232 6.82 -0.39 -2.60
N ARG A 233 5.97 -0.09 -1.61
CA ARG A 233 4.53 -0.40 -1.67
C ARG A 233 3.87 0.26 -2.89
N VAL A 234 4.05 1.57 -3.06
CA VAL A 234 3.48 2.32 -4.20
C VAL A 234 3.97 1.77 -5.55
N LEU A 235 5.25 1.42 -5.64
CA LEU A 235 5.85 0.93 -6.88
C LEU A 235 5.37 -0.49 -7.25
N VAL A 236 5.26 -1.39 -6.27
CA VAL A 236 4.85 -2.80 -6.46
C VAL A 236 3.35 -2.91 -6.76
N ASP A 237 2.54 -1.97 -6.27
CA ASP A 237 1.10 -1.92 -6.56
C ASP A 237 0.83 -1.62 -8.06
N HIS A 238 1.82 -1.13 -8.82
CA HIS A 238 1.66 -0.82 -10.22
C HIS A 238 1.86 -2.06 -11.12
N PRO A 239 0.93 -2.39 -12.03
CA PRO A 239 0.96 -3.65 -12.80
C PRO A 239 2.16 -3.80 -13.74
N LEU A 240 2.68 -2.67 -14.24
CA LEU A 240 3.82 -2.64 -15.18
C LEU A 240 5.19 -2.74 -14.49
N MET A 241 5.24 -2.85 -13.15
CA MET A 241 6.51 -2.91 -12.41
C MET A 241 7.14 -4.30 -12.49
N ASP A 242 8.38 -4.36 -12.99
CA ASP A 242 9.18 -5.58 -12.94
C ASP A 242 9.95 -5.67 -11.61
N ARG A 243 9.49 -6.59 -10.75
CA ARG A 243 10.10 -6.87 -9.44
C ARG A 243 11.36 -7.73 -9.52
N HIS A 244 11.56 -8.43 -10.63
CA HIS A 244 12.63 -9.43 -10.81
C HIS A 244 13.82 -8.90 -11.61
N PHE A 245 13.79 -7.61 -11.97
CA PHE A 245 14.90 -6.95 -12.64
C PHE A 245 16.21 -7.11 -11.85
N LEU A 246 17.30 -7.39 -12.55
CA LEU A 246 18.62 -7.62 -11.96
C LEU A 246 19.53 -6.40 -12.16
N ASN A 247 20.19 -5.98 -11.08
CA ASN A 247 21.22 -4.95 -11.17
C ASN A 247 22.52 -5.48 -11.81
N LYS A 248 23.55 -4.63 -11.90
CA LYS A 248 24.87 -4.99 -12.45
C LYS A 248 25.58 -6.12 -11.69
N GLU A 249 25.26 -6.31 -10.41
CA GLU A 249 25.78 -7.38 -9.57
C GLU A 249 24.95 -8.66 -9.67
N GLY A 250 23.90 -8.67 -10.51
CA GLY A 250 22.99 -9.80 -10.69
C GLY A 250 21.99 -9.97 -9.54
N GLN A 251 21.76 -8.91 -8.77
CA GLN A 251 20.90 -8.94 -7.58
C GLN A 251 19.54 -8.30 -7.84
N THR A 252 18.50 -8.86 -7.22
CA THR A 252 17.15 -8.26 -7.19
C THR A 252 17.03 -7.16 -6.15
N ALA A 253 16.00 -6.32 -6.25
CA ALA A 253 15.70 -5.28 -5.25
C ALA A 253 15.52 -5.86 -3.83
N LEU A 254 15.00 -7.09 -3.72
CA LEU A 254 14.85 -7.80 -2.44
C LEU A 254 16.20 -8.16 -1.81
N GLU A 255 17.16 -8.61 -2.61
CA GLU A 255 18.48 -9.05 -2.11
C GLU A 255 19.29 -7.88 -1.55
N ILE A 256 19.15 -6.69 -2.14
CA ILE A 256 19.81 -5.46 -1.66
C ILE A 256 18.98 -4.70 -0.61
N ALA A 257 17.85 -5.25 -0.16
CA ALA A 257 16.95 -4.58 0.77
C ALA A 257 17.66 -4.15 2.06
N CYS A 258 17.49 -2.88 2.43
CA CYS A 258 18.11 -2.25 3.60
C CYS A 258 19.65 -2.32 3.64
N ALA A 259 20.34 -2.54 2.51
CA ALA A 259 21.81 -2.59 2.46
C ALA A 259 22.46 -1.27 2.92
N ARG A 260 21.83 -0.12 2.63
CA ARG A 260 22.31 1.22 3.05
C ARG A 260 21.49 1.85 4.17
N TYR A 261 20.49 1.15 4.71
CA TYR A 261 19.69 1.64 5.81
C TYR A 261 20.41 1.41 7.16
N THR A 262 20.52 2.47 7.95
CA THR A 262 21.25 2.51 9.24
C THR A 262 20.35 2.71 10.47
N GLY A 263 19.02 2.79 10.31
CA GLY A 263 18.11 2.99 11.43
C GLY A 263 17.85 1.72 12.25
N ASN A 264 17.38 1.91 13.49
CA ASN A 264 17.10 0.80 14.43
C ASN A 264 16.01 -0.16 13.91
N ASP A 265 15.04 0.36 13.14
CA ASP A 265 13.91 -0.39 12.58
C ASP A 265 14.30 -1.26 11.37
N LYS A 266 15.58 -1.48 11.12
CA LYS A 266 16.09 -2.20 9.95
C LYS A 266 15.44 -3.59 9.80
N ARG A 267 15.24 -4.29 10.91
CA ARG A 267 14.61 -5.62 10.91
C ARG A 267 13.16 -5.56 10.45
N GLU A 268 12.38 -4.63 10.99
CA GLU A 268 10.97 -4.45 10.64
C GLU A 268 10.80 -4.02 9.18
N ARG A 269 11.61 -3.05 8.74
CA ARG A 269 11.57 -2.59 7.33
C ARG A 269 11.98 -3.67 6.36
N LYS A 270 13.03 -4.44 6.69
CA LYS A 270 13.44 -5.59 5.88
C LYS A 270 12.33 -6.64 5.82
N ALA A 271 11.69 -6.95 6.95
CA ALA A 271 10.57 -7.88 7.00
C ALA A 271 9.36 -7.40 6.19
N GLY A 272 9.07 -6.09 6.19
CA GLY A 272 8.05 -5.47 5.34
C GLY A 272 8.39 -5.53 3.86
N MET A 273 9.66 -5.30 3.50
CA MET A 273 10.14 -5.43 2.11
C MET A 273 10.12 -6.87 1.62
N GLU A 274 10.52 -7.83 2.46
CA GLU A 274 10.40 -9.25 2.18
C GLU A 274 8.94 -9.63 1.92
N LEU A 275 7.99 -9.06 2.66
CA LEU A 275 6.57 -9.27 2.39
C LEU A 275 6.17 -8.71 1.02
N LEU A 276 6.53 -7.47 0.70
CA LEU A 276 6.11 -6.80 -0.53
C LEU A 276 6.78 -7.38 -1.80
N LEU A 277 8.08 -7.67 -1.72
CA LEU A 277 8.92 -8.11 -2.85
C LEU A 277 9.11 -9.62 -2.90
N GLY A 278 8.93 -10.31 -1.77
CA GLY A 278 9.22 -11.72 -1.61
C GLY A 278 8.31 -12.65 -2.40
N GLY A 279 7.35 -12.16 -3.18
CA GLY A 279 6.77 -12.89 -4.30
C GLY A 279 5.95 -14.13 -3.90
N PHE A 280 4.78 -14.22 -4.49
CA PHE A 280 3.85 -15.34 -4.38
C PHE A 280 3.23 -15.49 -2.99
N PHE A 281 1.93 -15.28 -2.96
CA PHE A 281 1.05 -15.54 -1.84
C PHE A 281 0.03 -16.58 -2.24
N VAL A 282 -0.34 -17.43 -1.30
CA VAL A 282 -1.47 -18.35 -1.46
C VAL A 282 -2.57 -17.86 -0.55
N ALA A 283 -3.66 -17.38 -1.13
CA ALA A 283 -4.76 -16.74 -0.43
C ALA A 283 -6.03 -17.59 -0.49
N LEU A 284 -6.76 -17.64 0.62
CA LEU A 284 -8.06 -18.28 0.76
C LEU A 284 -9.15 -17.20 0.74
N TYR A 285 -10.06 -17.32 -0.21
CA TYR A 285 -11.23 -16.47 -0.32
C TYR A 285 -12.49 -17.25 0.04
N ARG A 286 -13.33 -16.65 0.88
CA ARG A 286 -14.63 -17.21 1.33
C ARG A 286 -15.77 -16.30 0.92
N SER A 287 -16.91 -16.89 0.60
CA SER A 287 -18.17 -16.15 0.50
C SER A 287 -18.62 -15.72 1.90
N THR A 288 -19.23 -14.55 2.06
CA THR A 288 -19.66 -14.07 3.39
C THR A 288 -20.76 -14.93 4.02
N ASP A 289 -21.50 -15.67 3.20
CA ASP A 289 -22.60 -16.55 3.58
C ASP A 289 -22.20 -18.04 3.56
N ASN A 290 -20.94 -18.37 3.29
CA ASN A 290 -20.44 -19.74 3.08
C ASN A 290 -21.27 -20.58 2.07
N SER A 291 -22.04 -19.93 1.18
CA SER A 291 -22.91 -20.63 0.21
C SER A 291 -22.12 -21.28 -0.93
N ILE A 292 -20.96 -20.71 -1.25
CA ILE A 292 -20.04 -21.16 -2.30
C ILE A 292 -18.77 -21.73 -1.64
N PRO A 293 -18.25 -22.88 -2.08
CA PRO A 293 -17.00 -23.41 -1.55
C PRO A 293 -15.86 -22.39 -1.70
N PRO A 294 -14.96 -22.31 -0.70
CA PRO A 294 -13.90 -21.33 -0.73
C PRO A 294 -12.93 -21.56 -1.90
N LYS A 295 -12.39 -20.47 -2.45
CA LYS A 295 -11.41 -20.49 -3.53
C LYS A 295 -10.02 -20.21 -2.96
N ILE A 296 -9.06 -21.10 -3.25
CA ILE A 296 -7.65 -20.89 -2.91
C ILE A 296 -6.92 -20.49 -4.19
N ILE A 297 -6.25 -19.35 -4.18
CA ILE A 297 -5.59 -18.77 -5.37
C ILE A 297 -4.15 -18.41 -5.01
N SER A 298 -3.21 -18.74 -5.89
CA SER A 298 -1.85 -18.21 -5.86
C SER A 298 -1.81 -16.88 -6.61
N SER A 299 -1.26 -15.84 -5.99
CA SER A 299 -1.06 -14.52 -6.60
C SER A 299 0.38 -14.07 -6.43
N GLU A 300 0.96 -13.47 -7.46
CA GLU A 300 2.29 -12.86 -7.39
C GLU A 300 2.32 -11.63 -6.47
N SER A 301 1.27 -10.83 -6.47
CA SER A 301 1.07 -9.65 -5.61
C SER A 301 0.46 -10.01 -4.25
N PHE A 302 0.50 -9.06 -3.31
CA PHE A 302 -0.23 -9.18 -2.06
C PHE A 302 -1.73 -9.44 -2.34
N PRO A 303 -2.40 -10.35 -1.61
CA PRO A 303 -3.79 -10.71 -1.86
C PRO A 303 -4.73 -9.50 -1.75
N LYS A 304 -5.62 -9.34 -2.74
CA LYS A 304 -6.66 -8.30 -2.72
C LYS A 304 -7.70 -8.64 -1.65
N ALA A 305 -8.35 -7.62 -1.07
CA ALA A 305 -9.35 -7.83 -0.03
C ALA A 305 -10.61 -8.56 -0.53
N ASN A 306 -11.00 -8.32 -1.79
CA ASN A 306 -12.14 -8.94 -2.45
C ASN A 306 -11.73 -9.48 -3.82
N LEU A 307 -12.34 -10.61 -4.22
CA LEU A 307 -12.17 -11.21 -5.53
C LEU A 307 -13.48 -11.07 -6.32
N SER A 308 -13.44 -10.42 -7.49
CA SER A 308 -14.54 -10.45 -8.45
C SER A 308 -14.65 -11.87 -9.02
N SER A 309 -15.85 -12.43 -9.06
CA SER A 309 -16.11 -13.72 -9.71
C SER A 309 -16.07 -13.54 -11.22
N ASP A 310 -14.88 -13.41 -11.79
CA ASP A 310 -14.68 -13.49 -13.24
C ASP A 310 -14.48 -14.96 -13.63
N ASP A 311 -15.57 -15.72 -13.59
CA ASP A 311 -15.80 -16.88 -14.46
C ASP A 311 -17.28 -17.31 -14.34
N ASN A 312 -17.97 -17.35 -15.49
CA ASN A 312 -19.41 -17.60 -15.69
C ASN A 312 -20.41 -16.49 -15.28
N GLY A 313 -20.51 -15.45 -16.11
CA GLY A 313 -21.78 -15.06 -16.77
C GLY A 313 -22.96 -14.53 -15.94
N LEU A 314 -22.91 -14.49 -14.61
CA LEU A 314 -23.91 -13.82 -13.78
C LEU A 314 -23.21 -13.02 -12.67
N CYS A 315 -22.85 -11.78 -12.98
CA CYS A 315 -22.62 -10.78 -11.95
C CYS A 315 -23.96 -10.44 -11.30
N SER A 316 -24.37 -11.22 -10.31
CA SER A 316 -25.56 -10.90 -9.52
C SER A 316 -25.15 -9.83 -8.50
N PRO A 317 -25.77 -8.63 -8.49
CA PRO A 317 -25.53 -7.61 -7.47
C PRO A 317 -25.94 -8.04 -6.04
N ILE A 318 -26.46 -9.27 -5.92
CA ILE A 318 -27.00 -9.89 -4.70
C ILE A 318 -26.06 -10.96 -4.14
N LEU A 319 -25.16 -11.53 -4.95
CA LEU A 319 -24.23 -12.55 -4.46
C LEU A 319 -23.04 -11.87 -3.78
N PRO A 320 -22.76 -12.17 -2.50
CA PRO A 320 -21.66 -11.54 -1.80
C PRO A 320 -20.34 -11.88 -2.48
N GLY A 321 -19.53 -10.86 -2.72
CA GLY A 321 -18.19 -11.03 -3.25
C GLY A 321 -17.35 -11.94 -2.35
N PHE A 322 -16.42 -12.68 -2.97
CA PHE A 322 -15.44 -13.47 -2.24
C PHE A 322 -14.55 -12.54 -1.40
N LYS A 323 -14.59 -12.67 -0.08
CA LYS A 323 -13.76 -11.92 0.86
C LYS A 323 -12.50 -12.70 1.21
N LEU A 324 -11.38 -12.01 1.30
CA LEU A 324 -10.12 -12.58 1.77
C LEU A 324 -10.29 -13.05 3.23
N SER A 325 -10.04 -14.33 3.46
CA SER A 325 -10.23 -14.97 4.78
C SER A 325 -8.90 -15.33 5.44
N ALA A 326 -7.92 -15.79 4.67
CA ALA A 326 -6.57 -16.08 5.13
C ALA A 326 -5.56 -16.01 3.98
N TYR A 327 -4.29 -15.85 4.30
CA TYR A 327 -3.20 -15.98 3.35
C TYR A 327 -1.93 -16.58 3.97
N ALA A 328 -1.18 -17.28 3.14
CA ALA A 328 0.17 -17.73 3.41
C ALA A 328 1.15 -17.04 2.46
N GLY A 329 2.31 -16.62 2.96
CA GLY A 329 3.36 -16.03 2.15
C GLY A 329 4.18 -14.99 2.95
N PRO A 330 5.27 -14.49 2.39
CA PRO A 330 5.73 -14.65 1.00
C PRO A 330 6.48 -15.98 0.78
N PHE A 331 6.32 -16.59 -0.39
CA PHE A 331 6.94 -17.89 -0.72
C PHE A 331 8.29 -17.79 -1.46
N GLY A 332 8.67 -16.62 -1.98
CA GLY A 332 9.94 -16.41 -2.71
C GLY A 332 9.85 -16.83 -4.17
N THR A 333 9.34 -18.03 -4.41
CA THR A 333 9.28 -18.66 -5.74
C THR A 333 7.89 -19.19 -6.05
N GLU A 334 7.52 -19.11 -7.32
CA GLU A 334 6.25 -19.64 -7.82
C GLU A 334 6.11 -21.14 -7.52
N GLN A 335 7.18 -21.91 -7.72
CA GLN A 335 7.19 -23.35 -7.50
C GLN A 335 6.85 -23.73 -6.05
N ARG A 336 7.37 -22.97 -5.08
CA ARG A 336 7.08 -23.22 -3.66
C ARG A 336 5.63 -22.88 -3.32
N ALA A 337 5.11 -21.78 -3.86
CA ALA A 337 3.70 -21.40 -3.71
C ALA A 337 2.76 -22.40 -4.38
N ALA A 338 3.07 -22.86 -5.59
CA ALA A 338 2.29 -23.87 -6.32
C ALA A 338 2.28 -25.21 -5.59
N LYS A 339 3.43 -25.65 -5.06
CA LYS A 339 3.51 -26.83 -4.19
C LYS A 339 2.61 -26.67 -2.97
N PHE A 340 2.72 -25.55 -2.25
CA PHE A 340 1.85 -25.26 -1.10
C PHE A 340 0.36 -25.27 -1.47
N LEU A 341 0.00 -24.66 -2.60
CA LEU A 341 -1.37 -24.63 -3.12
C LEU A 341 -1.89 -26.04 -3.38
N SER A 342 -1.12 -26.87 -4.09
CA SER A 342 -1.49 -28.27 -4.38
C SER A 342 -1.66 -29.12 -3.12
N GLU A 343 -0.79 -28.94 -2.12
CA GLU A 343 -0.91 -29.60 -0.82
C GLU A 343 -2.13 -29.09 -0.04
N TRP A 344 -2.42 -27.79 -0.10
CA TRP A 344 -3.57 -27.21 0.56
C TRP A 344 -4.88 -27.62 -0.10
N ILE A 345 -4.96 -27.73 -1.43
CA ILE A 345 -6.14 -28.25 -2.13
C ILE A 345 -6.26 -29.77 -1.91
N GLY A 346 -5.16 -30.52 -2.01
CA GLY A 346 -5.12 -31.98 -1.94
C GLY A 346 -5.25 -32.57 -0.53
N SER A 347 -5.08 -31.76 0.52
CA SER A 347 -5.26 -32.20 1.91
C SER A 347 -6.67 -32.71 2.22
N GLU A 348 -6.74 -33.56 3.23
CA GLU A 348 -7.88 -34.41 3.51
C GLU A 348 -9.20 -33.64 3.67
N LYS A 349 -10.19 -34.01 2.84
CA LYS A 349 -11.51 -33.35 2.81
C LYS A 349 -12.22 -33.39 4.16
N HIS A 350 -11.99 -34.43 4.97
CA HIS A 350 -12.68 -34.58 6.25
C HIS A 350 -12.26 -33.48 7.25
N VAL A 351 -11.00 -33.07 7.32
CA VAL A 351 -10.57 -31.97 8.21
C VAL A 351 -11.20 -30.64 7.79
N LYS A 352 -11.28 -30.39 6.47
CA LYS A 352 -11.91 -29.19 5.90
C LYS A 352 -13.43 -29.14 6.06
N LEU A 353 -14.09 -30.29 5.98
CA LEU A 353 -15.55 -30.41 6.06
C LEU A 353 -16.06 -30.59 7.49
N THR A 354 -15.20 -31.01 8.43
CA THR A 354 -15.56 -31.08 9.86
C THR A 354 -15.91 -29.69 10.39
N ASP A 355 -15.23 -28.66 9.88
CA ASP A 355 -15.47 -27.28 10.24
C ASP A 355 -15.75 -26.42 9.01
N VAL A 356 -17.04 -26.14 8.80
CA VAL A 356 -17.54 -25.31 7.69
C VAL A 356 -16.95 -23.89 7.72
N ASP A 357 -16.66 -23.35 8.91
CA ASP A 357 -16.31 -21.93 9.09
C ASP A 357 -14.80 -21.69 9.03
N LYS A 358 -14.00 -22.53 9.72
CA LYS A 358 -12.54 -22.36 9.82
C LYS A 358 -11.71 -23.59 9.43
N GLY A 359 -12.33 -24.64 8.88
CA GLY A 359 -11.62 -25.87 8.52
C GLY A 359 -10.51 -25.70 7.48
N TYR A 360 -10.72 -24.86 6.45
CA TYR A 360 -9.70 -24.57 5.45
C TYR A 360 -8.52 -23.78 6.02
N GLU A 361 -8.80 -22.82 6.89
CA GLU A 361 -7.84 -22.01 7.62
C GLU A 361 -7.01 -22.86 8.58
N ARG A 362 -7.63 -23.82 9.28
CA ARG A 362 -6.93 -24.77 10.12
C ARG A 362 -5.88 -25.55 9.34
N VAL A 363 -6.25 -26.10 8.19
CA VAL A 363 -5.32 -26.85 7.35
C VAL A 363 -4.20 -25.95 6.81
N GLY A 364 -4.53 -24.74 6.35
CA GLY A 364 -3.54 -23.78 5.89
C GLY A 364 -2.55 -23.37 6.99
N ARG A 365 -3.05 -23.20 8.22
CA ARG A 365 -2.25 -22.91 9.41
C ARG A 365 -1.31 -24.07 9.76
N GLU A 366 -1.76 -25.31 9.72
CA GLU A 366 -0.92 -26.50 9.97
C GLU A 366 0.18 -26.63 8.89
N LEU A 367 -0.18 -26.43 7.61
CA LEU A 367 0.77 -26.43 6.49
C LEU A 367 1.81 -25.30 6.61
N SER A 368 1.39 -24.09 6.97
CA SER A 368 2.30 -22.95 7.16
C SER A 368 3.33 -23.19 8.26
N ALA A 369 2.93 -23.89 9.35
CA ALA A 369 3.85 -24.27 10.42
C ALA A 369 4.89 -25.28 9.93
N ARG A 370 4.47 -26.27 9.14
CA ARG A 370 5.37 -27.28 8.57
C ARG A 370 6.38 -26.67 7.61
N ASP A 371 5.91 -25.78 6.73
CA ASP A 371 6.73 -25.20 5.67
C ASP A 371 7.49 -23.94 6.12
N LYS A 372 7.32 -23.53 7.38
CA LYS A 372 7.89 -22.32 8.00
C LYS A 372 7.60 -21.07 7.18
N VAL A 373 6.35 -20.89 6.80
CA VAL A 373 5.86 -19.73 6.05
C VAL A 373 4.99 -18.88 6.96
N LYS A 374 5.06 -17.56 6.79
CA LYS A 374 4.18 -16.65 7.53
C LYS A 374 2.72 -16.92 7.14
N TRP A 375 1.89 -17.00 8.15
CA TRP A 375 0.45 -17.17 8.04
C TRP A 375 -0.24 -15.92 8.55
N ALA A 376 -1.41 -15.60 8.02
CA ALA A 376 -2.28 -14.62 8.62
C ALA A 376 -3.74 -14.92 8.24
N GLU A 377 -4.65 -14.76 9.18
CA GLU A 377 -6.06 -15.02 8.95
C GLU A 377 -6.94 -13.96 9.62
N SER A 378 -8.15 -13.84 9.08
CA SER A 378 -9.17 -12.95 9.62
C SER A 378 -9.91 -13.61 10.78
N TRP A 379 -10.16 -12.83 11.84
CA TRP A 379 -10.97 -13.23 12.98
C TRP A 379 -12.13 -12.24 13.12
N CYS A 380 -13.32 -12.72 13.50
CA CYS A 380 -14.50 -11.85 13.57
C CYS A 380 -14.41 -10.75 14.64
N PHE A 381 -13.49 -10.89 15.59
CA PHE A 381 -13.24 -9.94 16.68
C PHE A 381 -11.98 -9.08 16.46
N LEU A 382 -11.30 -9.22 15.31
CA LEU A 382 -10.12 -8.43 14.95
C LEU A 382 -10.32 -7.79 13.57
N ASP A 383 -10.03 -6.49 13.48
CA ASP A 383 -10.10 -5.74 12.21
C ASP A 383 -8.89 -5.99 11.29
N ARG A 384 -7.97 -6.87 11.68
CA ARG A 384 -6.73 -7.14 10.96
C ARG A 384 -6.43 -8.63 10.84
N PHE A 385 -5.77 -9.00 9.74
CA PHE A 385 -5.24 -10.34 9.55
C PHE A 385 -4.07 -10.58 10.50
N THR A 386 -4.11 -11.66 11.28
CA THR A 386 -3.04 -12.01 12.21
C THR A 386 -2.92 -13.52 12.35
N ASP A 387 -1.75 -14.00 12.72
CA ASP A 387 -1.57 -15.37 13.22
C ASP A 387 -1.57 -15.33 14.74
N LEU A 388 -2.52 -16.01 15.38
CA LEU A 388 -2.60 -16.06 16.84
C LEU A 388 -1.47 -16.85 17.50
N ARG A 389 -0.61 -17.53 16.72
CA ARG A 389 0.57 -18.24 17.24
C ARG A 389 1.76 -17.33 17.45
N THR A 390 1.75 -16.12 16.90
CA THR A 390 2.83 -15.14 17.06
C THR A 390 2.62 -14.30 18.32
N GLU A 391 3.70 -13.74 18.84
CA GLU A 391 3.64 -12.84 20.00
C GLU A 391 2.74 -11.62 19.75
N GLU A 392 2.79 -11.06 18.53
CA GLU A 392 1.90 -9.98 18.09
C GLU A 392 0.42 -10.39 18.13
N GLY A 393 0.10 -11.59 17.62
CA GLY A 393 -1.27 -12.12 17.63
C GLY A 393 -1.79 -12.39 19.03
N LEU A 394 -0.95 -12.95 19.91
CA LEU A 394 -1.27 -13.18 21.32
C LEU A 394 -1.50 -11.87 22.07
N SER A 395 -0.70 -10.83 21.79
CA SER A 395 -0.87 -9.50 22.38
C SER A 395 -2.21 -8.87 21.98
N LEU A 396 -2.59 -8.96 20.70
CA LEU A 396 -3.89 -8.49 20.21
C LEU A 396 -5.05 -9.25 20.87
N LEU A 397 -4.95 -10.57 20.96
CA LEU A 397 -5.94 -11.41 21.64
C LEU A 397 -6.05 -11.04 23.13
N ASN A 398 -4.91 -10.83 23.80
CA ASN A 398 -4.85 -10.44 25.21
C ASN A 398 -5.53 -9.08 25.43
N SER A 399 -5.28 -8.11 24.55
CA SER A 399 -5.90 -6.78 24.59
C SER A 399 -7.42 -6.87 24.41
N HIS A 400 -7.88 -7.66 23.42
CA HIS A 400 -9.30 -7.88 23.18
C HIS A 400 -9.99 -8.52 24.41
N LEU A 401 -9.44 -9.61 24.94
CA LEU A 401 -9.95 -10.27 26.15
C LEU A 401 -9.94 -9.35 27.38
N GLY A 402 -8.93 -8.50 27.52
CA GLY A 402 -8.89 -7.47 28.57
C GLY A 402 -10.02 -6.45 28.43
N GLY A 403 -10.34 -6.04 27.20
CA GLY A 403 -11.47 -5.17 26.89
C GLY A 403 -12.82 -5.81 27.20
N VAL A 404 -13.02 -7.09 26.86
CA VAL A 404 -14.23 -7.85 27.20
C VAL A 404 -14.43 -7.88 28.72
N ARG A 405 -13.38 -8.20 29.48
CA ARG A 405 -13.46 -8.23 30.96
C ARG A 405 -13.77 -6.88 31.58
N LYS A 406 -13.24 -5.78 31.02
CA LYS A 406 -13.59 -4.42 31.47
C LYS A 406 -15.07 -4.13 31.28
N ARG A 407 -15.65 -4.56 30.15
CA ARG A 407 -17.10 -4.43 29.89
C ARG A 407 -17.93 -5.30 30.84
N GLU A 408 -17.51 -6.52 31.13
CA GLU A 408 -18.18 -7.40 32.11
C GLU A 408 -18.07 -6.87 33.56
N SER A 409 -16.97 -6.21 33.90
CA SER A 409 -16.76 -5.63 35.24
C SER A 409 -17.57 -4.35 35.49
N LEU A 410 -18.02 -3.69 34.42
CA LEU A 410 -19.02 -2.63 34.50
C LEU A 410 -20.37 -3.32 34.65
N SER A 411 -20.92 -3.33 35.87
CA SER A 411 -22.18 -4.03 36.11
C SER A 411 -23.29 -3.45 35.22
N PRO A 412 -24.30 -4.26 34.81
CA PRO A 412 -25.48 -3.74 34.11
C PRO A 412 -26.12 -2.55 34.85
N MET A 413 -26.07 -2.54 36.19
CA MET A 413 -26.51 -1.42 37.02
C MET A 413 -25.66 -0.16 36.87
N GLN A 414 -24.36 -0.27 36.62
CA GLN A 414 -23.49 0.89 36.37
C GLN A 414 -23.70 1.45 34.97
N VAL A 415 -23.93 0.59 33.97
CA VAL A 415 -24.27 1.00 32.60
C VAL A 415 -25.65 1.68 32.56
N ASP A 416 -26.64 1.17 33.28
CA ASP A 416 -27.95 1.83 33.45
C ASP A 416 -27.86 3.14 34.23
N ARG A 417 -26.98 3.21 35.23
CA ARG A 417 -26.73 4.44 35.99
C ARG A 417 -25.95 5.48 35.19
N LEU A 418 -25.11 5.04 34.23
CA LEU A 418 -24.44 5.89 33.24
C LEU A 418 -25.40 6.35 32.14
N ARG A 419 -26.28 5.47 31.64
CA ARG A 419 -27.35 5.82 30.69
C ARG A 419 -28.34 6.82 31.30
N ARG A 420 -28.77 6.61 32.56
CA ARG A 420 -29.57 7.59 33.31
C ARG A 420 -28.85 8.91 33.60
N LYS A 421 -27.52 8.92 33.59
CA LYS A 421 -26.72 10.15 33.71
C LYS A 421 -26.47 10.85 32.36
N LEU A 422 -26.80 10.20 31.25
CA LEU A 422 -26.59 10.69 29.88
C LEU A 422 -27.90 10.99 29.14
N ASN A 423 -29.06 10.75 29.76
CA ASN A 423 -30.33 11.31 29.29
C ASN A 423 -30.45 12.74 29.79
N PHE A 424 -30.25 13.70 28.88
CA PHE A 424 -30.92 14.99 28.95
C PHE A 424 -32.41 14.70 28.79
N ASP A 425 -33.21 15.09 29.78
CA ASP A 425 -34.67 15.10 29.69
C ASP A 425 -35.07 16.14 28.63
N ASP A 426 -35.26 15.68 27.40
CA ASP A 426 -36.08 16.34 26.39
C ASP A 426 -37.08 15.29 25.90
N GLU A 427 -38.16 15.10 26.67
CA GLU A 427 -39.38 14.48 26.12
C GLU A 427 -40.12 15.51 25.28
N GLU A 428 -40.01 15.39 23.96
CA GLU A 428 -41.01 15.92 23.03
C GLU A 428 -42.05 14.82 22.73
N GLU A 429 -43.26 14.96 23.29
CA GLU A 429 -44.47 14.38 22.71
C GLU A 429 -45.28 15.47 21.97
N ILE A 430 -45.62 15.15 20.72
CA ILE A 430 -46.27 15.94 19.66
C ILE A 430 -47.82 15.98 19.89
N PRO A 431 -48.56 16.97 19.33
CA PRO A 431 -49.55 17.78 20.04
C PRO A 431 -51.01 17.35 19.83
N ALA A 432 -51.87 17.69 20.79
CA ALA A 432 -53.31 17.80 20.57
C ALA A 432 -53.92 18.90 21.44
N LEU A 433 -54.36 19.97 20.77
CA LEU A 433 -55.48 20.86 21.09
C LEU A 433 -55.68 21.29 22.55
N LEU A 434 -55.48 22.58 22.83
CA LEU A 434 -56.56 23.52 23.19
C LEU A 434 -56.01 24.96 23.24
N THR A 435 -56.85 25.89 22.80
CA THR A 435 -56.64 27.35 22.75
C THR A 435 -56.95 28.00 24.13
N PRO A 436 -56.94 29.35 24.28
CA PRO A 436 -55.92 30.13 24.98
C PRO A 436 -56.45 30.81 26.26
N SER A 437 -55.56 31.23 27.17
CA SER A 437 -55.84 32.38 28.06
C SER A 437 -54.64 32.76 28.93
N GLU A 438 -54.27 34.05 28.81
CA GLU A 438 -53.89 34.97 29.90
C GLU A 438 -52.53 34.69 30.57
N ASP A 439 -51.46 35.43 30.25
CA ASP A 439 -51.15 36.83 30.61
C ASP A 439 -51.05 37.06 32.12
N GLU A 440 -50.10 37.94 32.46
CA GLU A 440 -49.74 38.50 33.77
C GLU A 440 -48.62 37.73 34.51
N ASP A 441 -47.38 38.21 34.41
CA ASP A 441 -46.77 39.24 35.30
C ASP A 441 -45.99 38.47 36.40
N ASP A 442 -44.81 38.84 36.88
CA ASP A 442 -44.02 40.04 36.77
C ASP A 442 -42.61 39.73 37.34
N GLU A 443 -41.65 40.53 36.90
CA GLU A 443 -40.50 41.09 37.65
C GLU A 443 -39.54 40.12 38.39
N ALA A 444 -38.28 39.97 37.95
CA ALA A 444 -37.15 40.94 37.94
C ALA A 444 -36.27 40.84 39.20
N GLU A 445 -35.04 41.34 39.02
CA GLU A 445 -33.90 41.46 39.94
C GLU A 445 -32.91 40.28 39.85
N ASP A 446 -31.90 40.37 38.97
CA ASP A 446 -30.66 41.20 39.05
C ASP A 446 -29.74 40.68 40.17
N ASP A 447 -28.63 40.04 39.79
CA ASP A 447 -27.27 40.62 39.83
C ASP A 447 -26.71 40.59 41.28
N GLU A 448 -25.48 40.28 41.61
CA GLU A 448 -24.21 40.06 40.95
C GLU A 448 -23.23 39.77 42.12
N PHE A 449 -22.10 39.10 41.84
CA PHE A 449 -20.79 39.36 42.49
C PHE A 449 -20.61 38.97 43.98
N GLU A 450 -19.45 38.59 44.49
CA GLU A 450 -18.07 38.55 43.98
C GLU A 450 -17.23 37.57 44.83
N ASP A 451 -16.06 37.26 44.27
CA ASP A 451 -14.88 36.61 44.80
C ASP A 451 -14.44 36.97 46.24
N ALA A 452 -13.72 36.06 46.90
CA ALA A 452 -12.27 36.22 47.13
C ALA A 452 -11.67 35.15 48.07
N LEU A 453 -10.44 34.79 47.70
CA LEU A 453 -9.48 33.89 48.35
C LEU A 453 -9.05 34.30 49.77
N GLU A 454 -8.60 33.28 50.52
CA GLU A 454 -7.36 33.20 51.35
C GLU A 454 -7.66 32.23 52.54
N SER A 455 -6.76 31.47 53.15
CA SER A 455 -5.40 30.94 52.94
C SER A 455 -5.08 30.17 54.24
N VAL A 456 -4.38 29.01 54.17
CA VAL A 456 -3.59 28.31 55.24
C VAL A 456 -4.33 27.93 56.56
N ASP A 457 -4.16 26.81 57.26
CA ASP A 457 -2.96 26.02 57.57
C ASP A 457 -3.33 24.64 58.17
N GLU A 458 -2.36 23.73 58.17
CA GLU A 458 -2.40 22.37 58.75
C GLU A 458 -2.40 22.33 60.30
N VAL A 459 -2.69 21.13 60.82
CA VAL A 459 -2.52 20.61 62.19
C VAL A 459 -3.78 20.66 63.09
N VAL A 460 -4.47 19.52 63.23
CA VAL A 460 -4.64 18.71 64.46
C VAL A 460 -5.42 17.45 64.06
N LEU A 461 -4.72 16.33 63.84
CA LEU A 461 -5.30 14.99 63.77
C LEU A 461 -4.83 14.22 65.01
N ASN A 462 -5.70 14.09 65.99
CA ASN A 462 -5.70 13.00 66.98
C ASN A 462 -6.93 13.16 67.87
N ASP A 463 -8.01 12.43 67.56
CA ASP A 463 -9.03 12.01 68.54
C ASP A 463 -10.10 11.09 67.92
N SER A 464 -9.71 9.94 67.37
CA SER A 464 -10.70 8.92 66.96
C SER A 464 -10.26 7.46 67.05
N LEU A 465 -9.11 7.15 67.65
CA LEU A 465 -8.67 5.75 67.85
C LEU A 465 -8.95 5.19 69.25
N ALA A 466 -9.25 6.05 70.24
CA ALA A 466 -9.60 5.62 71.60
C ALA A 466 -11.06 5.12 71.72
N SER A 467 -11.98 5.66 70.90
CA SER A 467 -13.42 5.30 70.90
C SER A 467 -13.70 3.92 70.28
N LEU A 468 -12.80 3.41 69.44
CA LEU A 468 -12.99 2.13 68.73
C LEU A 468 -12.47 0.92 69.52
N ALA A 469 -11.49 1.13 70.41
CA ALA A 469 -10.95 0.09 71.28
C ALA A 469 -11.91 -0.29 72.43
N GLU A 470 -12.69 0.68 72.91
CA GLU A 470 -13.67 0.47 74.00
C GLU A 470 -14.90 -0.33 73.53
N ARG A 471 -15.24 -0.26 72.24
CA ARG A 471 -16.36 -1.00 71.61
C ARG A 471 -16.05 -2.44 71.23
N MET A 472 -14.78 -2.85 71.22
CA MET A 472 -14.35 -4.22 70.89
C MET A 472 -14.09 -5.08 72.14
N GLY A 473 -14.12 -4.48 73.33
CA GLY A 473 -13.84 -5.15 74.61
C GLY A 473 -15.04 -5.86 75.28
N THR A 474 -16.25 -5.80 74.72
CA THR A 474 -17.47 -6.27 75.40
C THR A 474 -18.15 -7.51 74.78
N LEU A 475 -17.48 -8.24 73.89
CA LEU A 475 -17.97 -9.53 73.40
C LEU A 475 -17.28 -10.68 74.14
N SER A 476 -17.78 -10.95 75.35
CA SER A 476 -17.39 -12.06 76.20
C SER A 476 -17.96 -13.39 75.70
N LEU A 477 -17.09 -14.40 75.65
CA LEU A 477 -17.38 -15.80 75.34
C LEU A 477 -18.28 -16.43 76.41
N GLN A 478 -19.45 -16.93 76.00
CA GLN A 478 -20.19 -17.95 76.75
C GLN A 478 -21.00 -18.81 75.78
N SER A 479 -20.51 -20.02 75.56
CA SER A 479 -21.22 -21.11 74.89
C SER A 479 -22.07 -21.88 75.90
N PRO A 480 -23.34 -22.20 75.57
CA PRO A 480 -24.03 -23.31 76.20
C PRO A 480 -24.27 -24.47 75.22
N SER A 481 -24.17 -25.63 75.83
CA SER A 481 -24.22 -26.99 75.35
C SER A 481 -25.62 -27.51 74.99
N VAL A 482 -25.60 -28.62 74.25
CA VAL A 482 -26.69 -29.50 73.77
C VAL A 482 -27.78 -29.81 74.81
N ALA A 483 -29.05 -29.75 74.38
CA ALA A 483 -30.18 -30.52 74.93
C ALA A 483 -31.23 -30.84 73.85
N VAL A 484 -31.88 -32.00 74.01
CA VAL A 484 -32.75 -32.73 73.08
C VAL A 484 -34.24 -32.36 73.26
N ARG A 485 -35.07 -32.62 72.21
CA ARG A 485 -36.57 -32.60 72.08
C ARG A 485 -37.11 -31.31 71.45
N SER A 486 -38.10 -31.30 70.54
CA SER A 486 -39.03 -32.28 69.98
C SER A 486 -39.62 -31.72 68.66
N GLU A 487 -40.12 -32.60 67.80
CA GLU A 487 -40.81 -32.28 66.54
C GLU A 487 -42.02 -31.36 66.75
N GLU A 488 -41.99 -30.17 66.13
CA GLU A 488 -43.19 -29.43 65.75
C GLU A 488 -42.95 -28.80 64.36
N GLU A 489 -43.79 -29.24 63.44
CA GLU A 489 -43.83 -28.89 62.03
C GLU A 489 -44.17 -27.39 61.86
N ARG A 490 -43.18 -26.56 61.51
CA ARG A 490 -43.41 -25.17 61.07
C ARG A 490 -43.03 -25.04 59.60
N THR A 491 -44.03 -24.82 58.77
CA THR A 491 -43.90 -24.43 57.36
C THR A 491 -43.05 -23.16 57.22
N PRO A 492 -42.12 -23.08 56.24
CA PRO A 492 -41.28 -21.90 56.08
C PRO A 492 -42.10 -20.71 55.55
N PRO A 493 -41.77 -19.47 55.96
CA PRO A 493 -42.40 -18.28 55.41
C PRO A 493 -41.98 -18.09 53.95
N LYS A 494 -42.99 -17.79 53.10
CA LYS A 494 -42.81 -17.43 51.70
C LYS A 494 -42.31 -15.99 51.58
N ASP A 495 -41.01 -15.78 51.77
CA ASP A 495 -40.30 -14.59 51.26
C ASP A 495 -38.78 -14.74 51.46
N ILE A 496 -38.20 -15.72 50.77
CA ILE A 496 -36.75 -15.78 50.56
C ILE A 496 -36.54 -15.61 49.06
N GLY A 497 -36.66 -14.36 48.60
CA GLY A 497 -36.12 -13.93 47.33
C GLY A 497 -34.61 -14.05 47.38
N ASP A 498 -34.10 -15.10 46.73
CA ASP A 498 -32.80 -15.21 46.09
C ASP A 498 -31.60 -14.65 46.85
N PHE A 499 -31.13 -15.42 47.84
CA PHE A 499 -29.74 -15.33 48.27
C PHE A 499 -28.84 -15.85 47.15
N PHE A 500 -28.45 -14.96 46.23
CA PHE A 500 -27.50 -15.28 45.16
C PHE A 500 -26.10 -15.37 45.78
N THR A 501 -25.65 -16.57 46.18
CA THR A 501 -24.22 -16.82 46.31
C THR A 501 -23.61 -16.66 44.92
N PRO A 502 -22.73 -15.66 44.66
CA PRO A 502 -22.04 -15.58 43.40
C PRO A 502 -21.33 -16.92 43.19
N PRO A 503 -21.44 -17.56 42.01
CA PRO A 503 -20.69 -18.79 41.78
C PRO A 503 -19.23 -18.49 42.11
N ALA A 504 -18.62 -19.27 43.00
CA ALA A 504 -17.21 -19.13 43.41
C ALA A 504 -16.22 -19.30 42.25
N THR A 505 -16.74 -19.54 41.04
CA THR A 505 -16.00 -19.61 39.80
C THR A 505 -16.26 -18.31 39.03
N PRO A 506 -15.24 -17.47 38.77
CA PRO A 506 -15.44 -16.25 37.99
C PRO A 506 -16.04 -16.60 36.63
N PRO A 507 -17.02 -15.81 36.13
CA PRO A 507 -17.75 -16.12 34.91
C PRO A 507 -16.79 -16.47 33.76
N PRO A 508 -17.14 -17.48 32.94
CA PRO A 508 -16.28 -17.90 31.84
C PRO A 508 -15.97 -16.71 30.94
N VAL A 509 -14.67 -16.48 30.71
CA VAL A 509 -14.24 -15.40 29.81
C VAL A 509 -14.33 -15.96 28.40
N PHE A 510 -15.38 -15.61 27.69
CA PHE A 510 -15.54 -15.93 26.28
C PHE A 510 -15.08 -14.74 25.44
N LEU A 511 -14.80 -14.95 24.16
CA LEU A 511 -14.43 -13.88 23.23
C LEU A 511 -15.60 -12.94 22.96
N LEU A 512 -16.82 -13.47 23.05
CA LEU A 512 -18.08 -12.75 22.90
C LEU A 512 -18.91 -12.94 24.16
N GLU A 513 -20.07 -12.28 24.25
CA GLU A 513 -20.95 -12.34 25.43
C GLU A 513 -21.35 -13.77 25.86
N HIS A 514 -21.31 -14.74 24.94
CA HIS A 514 -21.68 -16.15 25.13
C HIS A 514 -20.67 -17.10 24.47
N PRO A 515 -20.56 -18.37 24.89
CA PRO A 515 -19.70 -19.35 24.24
C PRO A 515 -20.12 -19.56 22.79
N THR A 516 -19.20 -19.30 21.87
CA THR A 516 -19.40 -19.46 20.43
C THR A 516 -18.43 -20.45 19.85
N LYS A 517 -18.72 -20.93 18.64
CA LYS A 517 -17.79 -21.75 17.88
C LYS A 517 -16.42 -21.07 17.69
N VAL A 518 -16.39 -19.73 17.61
CA VAL A 518 -15.15 -18.93 17.51
C VAL A 518 -14.21 -19.20 18.69
N ASP A 519 -14.75 -19.39 19.90
CA ASP A 519 -13.95 -19.74 21.08
C ASP A 519 -13.25 -21.10 20.92
N ASN A 520 -13.94 -22.07 20.33
CA ASN A 520 -13.34 -23.38 20.02
C ASN A 520 -12.29 -23.28 18.90
N ASP A 521 -12.52 -22.44 17.90
CA ASP A 521 -11.60 -22.23 16.78
C ASP A 521 -10.32 -21.52 17.24
N VAL A 522 -10.44 -20.52 18.12
CA VAL A 522 -9.29 -19.87 18.77
C VAL A 522 -8.55 -20.84 19.69
N MET A 523 -9.26 -21.68 20.45
CA MET A 523 -8.59 -22.72 21.25
C MET A 523 -7.82 -23.71 20.37
N THR A 524 -8.39 -24.12 19.26
CA THR A 524 -7.74 -24.99 18.28
C THR A 524 -6.50 -24.34 17.67
N ALA A 525 -6.60 -23.05 17.34
CA ALA A 525 -5.48 -22.24 16.88
C ALA A 525 -4.31 -22.17 17.88
N LEU A 526 -4.62 -22.10 19.17
CA LEU A 526 -3.65 -21.97 20.26
C LEU A 526 -3.02 -23.31 20.69
N LEU A 527 -3.52 -24.47 20.23
CA LEU A 527 -2.97 -25.78 20.61
C LEU A 527 -1.50 -25.96 20.22
N GLY A 528 -1.03 -25.24 19.19
CA GLY A 528 0.37 -25.30 18.72
C GLY A 528 1.32 -24.30 19.37
N VAL A 529 0.87 -23.49 20.32
CA VAL A 529 1.67 -22.44 20.98
C VAL A 529 2.31 -22.99 22.25
N SER A 530 3.56 -22.61 22.55
CA SER A 530 4.21 -23.05 23.79
C SER A 530 3.51 -22.45 25.01
N GLN A 531 3.45 -23.22 26.10
CA GLN A 531 2.80 -22.76 27.33
C GLN A 531 3.51 -21.53 27.91
N GLU A 532 4.84 -21.44 27.75
CA GLU A 532 5.65 -20.29 28.16
C GLU A 532 5.20 -18.98 27.48
N GLN A 533 4.90 -19.04 26.18
CA GLN A 533 4.40 -17.88 25.44
C GLN A 533 3.01 -17.48 25.91
N ILE A 534 2.13 -18.46 26.19
CA ILE A 534 0.78 -18.19 26.71
C ILE A 534 0.86 -17.57 28.11
N ASP A 535 1.79 -18.02 28.95
CA ASP A 535 1.93 -17.55 30.33
C ASP A 535 2.39 -16.10 30.43
N SER A 536 3.08 -15.58 29.40
CA SER A 536 3.41 -14.16 29.23
C SER A 536 2.15 -13.26 29.16
N PHE A 537 1.03 -13.79 28.66
CA PHE A 537 -0.20 -13.03 28.42
C PHE A 537 -1.31 -13.43 29.41
N PRO A 538 -1.60 -12.62 30.44
CA PRO A 538 -2.45 -13.03 31.56
C PRO A 538 -3.91 -13.30 31.16
N HIS A 539 -4.47 -12.57 30.19
CA HIS A 539 -5.85 -12.78 29.76
C HIS A 539 -5.98 -14.00 28.85
N VAL A 540 -4.99 -14.25 28.00
CA VAL A 540 -4.93 -15.45 27.13
C VAL A 540 -4.73 -16.72 27.98
N ARG A 541 -3.88 -16.66 29.00
CA ARG A 541 -3.71 -17.76 29.97
C ARG A 541 -5.03 -18.11 30.65
N LEU A 542 -5.73 -17.11 31.19
CA LEU A 542 -7.02 -17.34 31.84
C LEU A 542 -8.08 -17.91 30.89
N PHE A 543 -8.14 -17.43 29.65
CA PHE A 543 -9.02 -17.93 28.61
C PHE A 543 -8.74 -19.41 28.31
N THR A 544 -7.48 -19.75 28.05
CA THR A 544 -7.06 -21.11 27.71
C THR A 544 -7.24 -22.10 28.87
N GLU A 545 -6.90 -21.71 30.11
CA GLU A 545 -7.12 -22.52 31.30
C GLU A 545 -8.59 -22.84 31.53
N LYS A 546 -9.47 -21.83 31.39
CA LYS A 546 -10.91 -22.02 31.56
C LYS A 546 -11.50 -22.92 30.49
N LEU A 547 -11.10 -22.75 29.23
CA LEU A 547 -11.60 -23.55 28.12
C LEU A 547 -11.07 -24.99 28.14
N ARG A 548 -9.87 -25.22 28.67
CA ARG A 548 -9.35 -26.58 28.93
C ARG A 548 -10.21 -27.37 29.92
N ARG A 549 -10.92 -26.70 30.84
CA ARG A 549 -11.87 -27.36 31.76
C ARG A 549 -13.14 -27.86 31.06
N VAL A 550 -13.45 -27.33 29.88
CA VAL A 550 -14.58 -27.76 29.06
C VAL A 550 -14.11 -28.84 28.09
N SER A 551 -14.81 -29.99 28.06
CA SER A 551 -14.45 -31.09 27.18
C SER A 551 -14.57 -30.69 25.69
N ASN A 552 -13.69 -31.24 24.84
CA ASN A 552 -13.70 -30.96 23.40
C ASN A 552 -15.06 -31.26 22.76
N LYS A 553 -15.76 -32.29 23.23
CA LYS A 553 -17.09 -32.68 22.73
C LYS A 553 -18.13 -31.58 22.95
N VAL A 554 -18.13 -30.94 24.12
CA VAL A 554 -19.04 -29.83 24.42
C VAL A 554 -18.67 -28.58 23.62
N ARG A 555 -17.37 -28.31 23.44
CA ARG A 555 -16.90 -27.16 22.66
C ARG A 555 -17.22 -27.27 21.16
N SER A 556 -17.17 -28.47 20.59
CA SER A 556 -17.55 -28.70 19.20
C SER A 556 -19.04 -28.53 18.92
N GLU A 557 -19.89 -28.56 19.95
CA GLU A 557 -21.35 -28.39 19.85
C GLU A 557 -21.78 -26.91 19.97
N TRP A 558 -20.84 -25.98 20.19
CA TRP A 558 -21.15 -24.57 20.32
C TRP A 558 -21.67 -23.95 19.01
N PRO A 559 -22.64 -23.02 19.10
CA PRO A 559 -23.29 -22.45 17.94
C PRO A 559 -22.33 -21.58 17.12
N ALA A 560 -22.49 -21.62 15.79
CA ALA A 560 -21.91 -20.63 14.89
C ALA A 560 -22.50 -19.24 15.15
N LEU A 561 -21.79 -18.18 14.73
CA LEU A 561 -22.14 -16.78 15.00
C LEU A 561 -23.57 -16.42 14.56
N ASP A 562 -23.99 -16.98 13.42
CA ASP A 562 -25.28 -16.72 12.75
C ASP A 562 -26.35 -17.79 13.07
N SER A 563 -26.08 -18.71 14.00
CA SER A 563 -27.02 -19.78 14.32
C SER A 563 -28.22 -19.29 15.13
N PRO A 564 -29.47 -19.62 14.75
CA PRO A 564 -30.66 -19.36 15.58
C PRO A 564 -30.58 -20.01 16.98
N ARG A 565 -29.75 -21.04 17.15
CA ARG A 565 -29.50 -21.68 18.45
C ARG A 565 -28.80 -20.75 19.44
N ARG A 566 -28.09 -19.72 18.98
CA ARG A 566 -27.46 -18.70 19.83
C ARG A 566 -28.49 -17.95 20.68
N ALA A 567 -29.63 -17.59 20.09
CA ALA A 567 -30.73 -16.92 20.80
C ALA A 567 -31.37 -17.80 21.89
N GLN A 568 -31.32 -19.13 21.73
CA GLN A 568 -31.84 -20.08 22.72
C GLN A 568 -30.85 -20.37 23.85
N ILE A 569 -29.53 -20.30 23.58
CA ILE A 569 -28.48 -20.51 24.59
C ILE A 569 -28.37 -19.32 25.54
N SER A 570 -28.61 -18.09 25.06
CA SER A 570 -28.74 -16.90 25.90
C SER A 570 -29.77 -17.13 27.03
N LYS A 571 -30.88 -17.83 26.76
CA LYS A 571 -31.92 -18.13 27.78
C LYS A 571 -31.59 -19.26 28.75
N ARG A 572 -30.50 -20.02 28.55
CA ARG A 572 -30.13 -21.18 29.39
C ARG A 572 -29.00 -20.91 30.38
N PHE A 573 -28.26 -19.81 30.18
CA PHE A 573 -27.13 -19.42 31.04
C PHE A 573 -27.43 -18.23 31.96
N PHE A 574 -28.63 -17.64 31.86
CA PHE A 574 -29.16 -16.62 32.77
C PHE A 574 -30.24 -17.21 33.68
#